data_AF-A0A3G2J691-F1
#
_entry.id   AF-A0A3G2J691-F1
#
_cell.length_a   1.000
_cell.length_b   1.000
_cell.length_c   1.000
_cell.angle_alpha   90.00
_cell.angle_beta   90.00
_cell.angle_gamma   90.00
#
_symmetry.space_group_name_H-M   'P 1'
#
loop_
_entity.id
_entity.type
_entity.pdbx_description
1 polymer ?
#
loop_
_entity_poly.entity_id
_entity_poly.type
_entity_poly.pdbx_seq_one_letter_code
_entity_poly.pdbx_strand_id
1 'polypeptide(L)'
;MPLMQPFASDWDRPASQDSEQWNWLAVEIAEIRRCAEAGDQAHDRLALLLDHLVEVIIGREVNAQLAFQIPDSTIEEMWKFRDSGGQLDGQLSQLIDQHVGPDRRAKMDNHLDQKTKFLRQRGVLTDHERDVLDRLHEYRNAAYHRDTLEPDLIADLVLAYRVLADELLSRHKPIAWVMASSDPAPIVTPHQLRGRLAEGVDIDLTSMARRFHDHAAKRVQAVSTAVATAQQLLGSKSSGETAVAPRMTTWRVC
;
A
#
# COMPACT_ATOMS: atom_id res chain seq x y z
N MET A 1 -35.70 1.81 3.39
CA MET A 1 -34.35 2.22 2.99
C MET A 1 -33.50 0.96 2.91
N PRO A 2 -32.79 0.68 1.81
CA PRO A 2 -31.89 -0.46 1.79
C PRO A 2 -30.75 -0.17 2.78
N LEU A 3 -30.49 -1.12 3.67
CA LEU A 3 -29.35 -1.08 4.58
C LEU A 3 -28.08 -1.06 3.74
N MET A 4 -27.26 0.00 3.87
CA MET A 4 -25.88 -0.01 3.40
C MET A 4 -25.22 -1.27 3.97
N GLN A 5 -24.67 -2.11 3.10
CA GLN A 5 -23.82 -3.20 3.57
C GLN A 5 -22.44 -2.61 3.85
N PRO A 6 -21.97 -2.62 5.11
CA PRO A 6 -20.62 -2.18 5.42
C PRO A 6 -19.61 -3.11 4.75
N PHE A 7 -18.54 -2.52 4.23
CA PHE A 7 -17.45 -3.23 3.59
C PHE A 7 -16.21 -3.12 4.48
N ALA A 8 -16.05 -4.14 5.32
CA ALA A 8 -14.86 -4.57 6.09
C ALA A 8 -15.33 -5.07 7.47
N SER A 9 -14.94 -6.29 7.85
CA SER A 9 -15.34 -6.89 9.14
C SER A 9 -14.69 -6.25 10.37
N ASP A 10 -13.58 -5.53 10.20
CA ASP A 10 -12.80 -4.98 11.33
C ASP A 10 -12.81 -3.45 11.43
N TRP A 11 -13.13 -2.72 10.36
CA TRP A 11 -13.01 -1.27 10.31
C TRP A 11 -14.35 -0.51 10.37
N ASP A 12 -15.46 -1.17 10.02
CA ASP A 12 -16.83 -0.64 10.06
C ASP A 12 -17.61 -1.15 11.29
N ARG A 13 -17.11 -0.90 12.50
CA ARG A 13 -18.01 -0.82 13.66
C ARG A 13 -18.77 0.50 13.60
N PRO A 14 -20.05 0.54 14.06
CA PRO A 14 -21.05 1.52 13.66
C PRO A 14 -20.58 2.98 13.82
N ALA A 15 -21.20 3.86 13.03
CA ALA A 15 -21.00 5.31 12.83
C ALA A 15 -20.59 6.17 14.05
N SER A 16 -20.67 5.66 15.27
CA SER A 16 -20.11 6.24 16.49
C SER A 16 -18.58 6.07 16.65
N GLN A 17 -17.89 5.28 15.82
CA GLN A 17 -16.43 5.06 15.91
C GLN A 17 -15.59 5.81 14.87
N ASP A 18 -16.18 6.39 13.83
CA ASP A 18 -15.44 7.10 12.79
C ASP A 18 -14.68 8.31 13.33
N SER A 19 -15.23 9.01 14.32
CA SER A 19 -14.59 10.16 14.96
C SER A 19 -13.39 9.76 15.83
N GLU A 20 -13.48 8.66 16.57
CA GLU A 20 -12.38 8.11 17.35
C GLU A 20 -11.22 7.68 16.45
N GLN A 21 -11.51 7.07 15.30
CA GLN A 21 -10.47 6.62 14.36
C GLN A 21 -9.67 7.78 13.76
N TRP A 22 -10.30 8.90 13.38
CA TRP A 22 -9.55 10.08 12.92
C TRP A 22 -8.74 10.72 14.05
N ASN A 23 -9.23 10.67 15.29
CA ASN A 23 -8.46 11.09 16.47
C ASN A 23 -7.22 10.19 16.67
N TRP A 24 -7.36 8.88 16.48
CA TRP A 24 -6.23 7.93 16.50
C TRP A 24 -5.20 8.25 15.41
N LEU A 25 -5.64 8.50 14.17
CA LEU A 25 -4.73 8.91 13.09
C LEU A 25 -4.03 10.24 13.42
N ALA A 26 -4.73 11.16 14.08
CA ALA A 26 -4.16 12.43 14.50
C ALA A 26 -3.06 12.27 15.57
N VAL A 27 -3.20 11.26 16.44
CA VAL A 27 -2.18 10.85 17.42
C VAL A 27 -1.02 10.14 16.70
N GLU A 28 -1.32 9.20 15.80
CA GLU A 28 -0.31 8.46 15.03
C GLU A 28 0.58 9.40 14.20
N ILE A 29 0.00 10.40 13.53
CA ILE A 29 0.76 11.45 12.83
C ILE A 29 1.67 12.22 13.78
N ALA A 30 1.21 12.55 14.99
CA ALA A 30 2.01 13.26 15.98
C ALA A 30 3.18 12.42 16.52
N GLU A 31 2.95 11.12 16.74
CA GLU A 31 3.99 10.17 17.16
C GLU A 31 5.04 9.94 16.07
N ILE A 32 4.59 9.77 14.82
CA ILE A 32 5.47 9.64 13.66
C ILE A 32 6.35 10.89 13.50
N ARG A 33 5.78 12.09 13.69
CA ARG A 33 6.54 13.33 13.66
C ARG A 33 7.59 13.37 14.76
N ARG A 34 7.22 13.06 16.01
CA ARG A 34 8.17 13.00 17.13
C ARG A 34 9.31 12.02 16.84
N CYS A 35 9.01 10.90 16.22
CA CYS A 35 10.02 9.92 15.82
C CYS A 35 10.95 10.48 14.74
N ALA A 36 10.42 11.09 13.68
CA ALA A 36 11.23 11.70 12.63
C ALA A 36 12.11 12.86 13.13
N GLU A 37 11.61 13.63 14.11
CA GLU A 37 12.35 14.75 14.73
C GLU A 37 13.47 14.29 15.67
N ALA A 38 13.44 13.05 16.15
CA ALA A 38 14.50 12.51 17.01
C ALA A 38 15.86 12.43 16.28
N GLY A 39 15.84 12.32 14.95
CA GLY A 39 17.04 12.37 14.10
C GLY A 39 17.94 11.15 14.26
N ASP A 40 17.39 10.01 14.69
CA ASP A 40 18.11 8.75 14.76
C ASP A 40 17.36 7.60 14.06
N GLN A 41 18.14 6.63 13.61
CA GLN A 41 17.66 5.53 12.77
C GLN A 41 16.60 4.65 13.46
N ALA A 42 16.65 4.51 14.79
CA ALA A 42 15.68 3.68 15.49
C ALA A 42 14.29 4.32 15.43
N HIS A 43 14.23 5.64 15.63
CA HIS A 43 12.99 6.39 15.52
C HIS A 43 12.54 6.56 14.07
N ASP A 44 13.44 6.74 13.10
CA ASP A 44 13.03 6.77 11.68
C ASP A 44 12.36 5.47 11.24
N ARG A 45 12.84 4.32 11.74
CA ARG A 45 12.20 3.02 11.50
C ARG A 45 10.83 2.91 12.17
N LEU A 46 10.63 3.54 13.32
CA LEU A 46 9.31 3.63 13.94
C LEU A 46 8.40 4.59 13.15
N ALA A 47 8.95 5.67 12.60
CA ALA A 47 8.20 6.60 11.77
C ALA A 47 7.71 5.96 10.45
N LEU A 48 8.29 4.85 10.00
CA LEU A 48 7.76 4.03 8.89
C LEU A 48 6.41 3.35 9.20
N LEU A 49 5.87 3.50 10.42
CA LEU A 49 4.45 3.26 10.70
C LEU A 49 3.53 4.14 9.82
N LEU A 50 4.06 5.17 9.15
CA LEU A 50 3.37 5.91 8.09
C LEU A 50 2.76 5.03 6.99
N ASP A 51 3.34 3.86 6.73
CA ASP A 51 2.77 2.90 5.77
C ASP A 51 1.38 2.43 6.21
N HIS A 52 1.18 2.22 7.52
CA HIS A 52 -0.13 1.90 8.09
C HIS A 52 -1.11 3.08 7.92
N LEU A 53 -0.68 4.32 8.19
CA LEU A 53 -1.51 5.51 7.94
C LEU A 53 -1.96 5.57 6.47
N VAL A 54 -1.05 5.35 5.52
CA VAL A 54 -1.36 5.32 4.08
C VAL A 54 -2.34 4.19 3.76
N GLU A 55 -2.12 3.00 4.31
CA GLU A 55 -3.04 1.87 4.14
C GLU A 55 -4.45 2.20 4.66
N VAL A 56 -4.57 2.87 5.80
CA VAL A 56 -5.86 3.30 6.35
C VAL A 56 -6.55 4.30 5.43
N ILE A 57 -5.81 5.31 4.92
CA ILE A 57 -6.35 6.29 3.96
C ILE A 57 -6.85 5.58 2.69
N ILE A 58 -6.06 4.66 2.15
CA ILE A 58 -6.41 3.84 0.98
C ILE A 58 -7.65 2.99 1.25
N GLY A 59 -7.72 2.32 2.40
CA GLY A 59 -8.88 1.52 2.81
C GLY A 59 -10.16 2.34 2.89
N ARG A 60 -10.09 3.55 3.46
CA ARG A 60 -11.23 4.47 3.52
C ARG A 60 -11.69 4.93 2.15
N GLU A 61 -10.75 5.17 1.24
CA GLU A 61 -11.10 5.52 -0.14
C GLU A 61 -11.76 4.34 -0.86
N VAL A 62 -11.29 3.10 -0.66
CA VAL A 62 -11.96 1.90 -1.17
C VAL A 62 -13.40 1.82 -0.65
N ASN A 63 -13.61 2.03 0.65
CA ASN A 63 -14.94 2.01 1.27
C ASN A 63 -15.84 3.10 0.69
N ALA A 64 -15.32 4.32 0.49
CA ALA A 64 -16.06 5.41 -0.12
C ALA A 64 -16.53 5.06 -1.55
N GLN A 65 -15.67 4.40 -2.35
CA GLN A 65 -16.02 3.95 -3.70
C GLN A 65 -17.04 2.80 -3.71
N LEU A 66 -17.13 2.02 -2.63
CA LEU A 66 -18.06 0.88 -2.50
C LEU A 66 -19.35 1.23 -1.77
N ALA A 67 -19.42 2.37 -1.08
CA ALA A 67 -20.55 2.78 -0.24
C ALA A 67 -21.90 2.84 -0.98
N PHE A 68 -21.87 3.06 -2.31
CA PHE A 68 -23.07 3.15 -3.16
C PHE A 68 -23.26 1.94 -4.06
N GLN A 69 -22.52 0.87 -3.83
CA GLN A 69 -22.66 -0.34 -4.61
C GLN A 69 -24.04 -0.98 -4.38
N ILE A 70 -24.61 -1.55 -5.44
CA ILE A 70 -25.87 -2.28 -5.37
C ILE A 70 -25.69 -3.52 -4.47
N PRO A 71 -26.68 -3.87 -3.63
CA PRO A 71 -26.60 -5.07 -2.80
C PRO A 71 -26.32 -6.35 -3.61
N ASP A 72 -25.51 -7.26 -3.07
CA ASP A 72 -25.13 -8.50 -3.76
C ASP A 72 -26.34 -9.31 -4.23
N SER A 73 -27.39 -9.41 -3.41
CA SER A 73 -28.62 -10.15 -3.77
C SER A 73 -29.31 -9.58 -5.00
N THR A 74 -29.31 -8.26 -5.15
CA THR A 74 -29.88 -7.58 -6.31
C THR A 74 -29.02 -7.79 -7.55
N ILE A 75 -27.70 -7.80 -7.42
CA ILE A 75 -26.80 -8.13 -8.53
C ILE A 75 -26.96 -9.59 -8.97
N GLU A 76 -27.11 -10.53 -8.04
CA GLU A 76 -27.39 -11.93 -8.37
C GLU A 76 -28.70 -12.10 -9.14
N GLU A 77 -29.76 -11.38 -8.76
CA GLU A 77 -31.02 -11.35 -9.49
C GLU A 77 -30.84 -10.78 -10.91
N MET A 78 -30.06 -9.71 -11.04
CA MET A 78 -29.78 -9.09 -12.35
C MET A 78 -28.94 -10.00 -13.26
N TRP A 79 -27.96 -10.74 -12.72
CA TRP A 79 -27.23 -11.77 -13.46
C TRP A 79 -28.15 -12.88 -13.95
N LYS A 80 -29.02 -13.42 -13.09
CA LYS A 80 -29.99 -14.45 -13.49
C LYS A 80 -30.95 -13.94 -14.58
N PHE A 81 -31.38 -12.68 -14.50
CA PHE A 81 -32.21 -12.07 -15.52
C PHE A 81 -31.46 -11.95 -16.86
N ARG A 82 -30.22 -11.47 -16.85
CA ARG A 82 -29.37 -11.37 -18.06
C ARG A 82 -29.13 -12.74 -18.69
N ASP A 83 -28.77 -13.74 -17.87
CA ASP A 83 -28.41 -15.09 -18.33
C ASP A 83 -29.63 -15.86 -18.87
N SER A 84 -30.85 -15.50 -18.45
CA SER A 84 -32.11 -16.03 -18.99
C SER A 84 -32.58 -15.31 -20.27
N GLY A 85 -31.77 -14.41 -20.83
CA GLY A 85 -32.06 -13.68 -22.06
C GLY A 85 -32.79 -12.35 -21.85
N GLY A 86 -32.91 -11.90 -20.60
CA GLY A 86 -33.43 -10.58 -20.27
C GLY A 86 -32.51 -9.46 -20.75
N GLN A 87 -33.08 -8.41 -21.33
CA GLN A 87 -32.32 -7.27 -21.83
C GLN A 87 -32.23 -6.19 -20.76
N LEU A 88 -31.01 -5.93 -20.30
CA LEU A 88 -30.70 -4.80 -19.41
C LEU A 88 -30.32 -3.59 -20.26
N ASP A 89 -30.66 -2.39 -19.79
CA ASP A 89 -30.13 -1.19 -20.41
C ASP A 89 -28.60 -1.07 -20.16
N GLY A 90 -27.95 -0.20 -20.94
CA GLY A 90 -26.50 -0.06 -20.90
C GLY A 90 -25.96 0.44 -19.55
N GLN A 91 -26.72 1.25 -18.82
CA GLN A 91 -26.30 1.76 -17.51
C GLN A 91 -26.35 0.64 -16.47
N LEU A 92 -27.41 -0.17 -16.49
CA LEU A 92 -27.59 -1.26 -15.56
C LEU A 92 -26.59 -2.40 -15.84
N SER A 93 -26.32 -2.70 -17.11
CA SER A 93 -25.25 -3.64 -17.48
C SER A 93 -23.89 -3.16 -16.98
N GLN A 94 -23.58 -1.87 -17.12
CA GLN A 94 -22.32 -1.30 -16.64
C GLN A 94 -22.20 -1.39 -15.11
N LEU A 95 -23.28 -1.12 -14.37
CA LEU A 95 -23.29 -1.22 -12.90
C LEU A 95 -23.01 -2.65 -12.44
N ILE A 96 -23.60 -3.64 -13.12
CA ILE A 96 -23.39 -5.06 -12.86
C ILE A 96 -21.94 -5.47 -13.15
N ASP A 97 -21.39 -5.06 -14.29
CA ASP A 97 -20.03 -5.43 -14.68
C ASP A 97 -18.97 -4.74 -13.78
N GLN A 98 -19.32 -3.61 -13.18
CA GLN A 98 -18.48 -2.90 -12.21
C GLN A 98 -18.70 -3.34 -10.76
N HIS A 99 -19.63 -4.25 -10.49
CA HIS A 99 -19.90 -4.74 -9.15
C HIS A 99 -18.70 -5.50 -8.59
N VAL A 100 -18.37 -5.22 -7.35
CA VAL A 100 -17.31 -5.91 -6.60
C VAL A 100 -17.97 -6.88 -5.64
N GLY A 101 -17.98 -8.17 -5.99
CA GLY A 101 -18.55 -9.23 -5.17
C GLY A 101 -17.73 -9.56 -3.90
N PRO A 102 -18.27 -10.41 -3.02
CA PRO A 102 -17.74 -10.69 -1.69
C PRO A 102 -16.31 -11.24 -1.69
N ASP A 103 -15.94 -12.12 -2.62
CA ASP A 103 -14.59 -12.69 -2.68
C ASP A 103 -13.52 -11.64 -3.00
N ARG A 104 -13.84 -10.73 -3.93
CA ARG A 104 -12.92 -9.65 -4.31
C ARG A 104 -12.81 -8.63 -3.18
N ARG A 105 -13.93 -8.36 -2.51
CA ARG A 105 -14.03 -7.58 -1.29
C ARG A 105 -13.13 -8.15 -0.18
N ALA A 106 -13.24 -9.44 0.14
CA ALA A 106 -12.37 -10.11 1.11
C ALA A 106 -10.87 -10.07 0.74
N LYS A 107 -10.54 -10.16 -0.55
CA LYS A 107 -9.15 -9.98 -1.00
C LYS A 107 -8.64 -8.56 -0.76
N MET A 108 -9.46 -7.55 -1.01
CA MET A 108 -9.10 -6.16 -0.76
C MET A 108 -8.91 -5.88 0.73
N ASP A 109 -9.70 -6.49 1.62
CA ASP A 109 -9.52 -6.30 3.07
C ASP A 109 -8.13 -6.72 3.56
N ASN A 110 -7.60 -7.81 3.00
CA ASN A 110 -6.36 -8.43 3.47
C ASN A 110 -5.10 -7.93 2.74
N HIS A 111 -5.25 -7.20 1.63
CA HIS A 111 -4.14 -6.95 0.71
C HIS A 111 -4.15 -5.53 0.13
N LEU A 112 -3.15 -4.73 0.51
CA LEU A 112 -2.96 -3.36 0.01
C LEU A 112 -2.86 -3.31 -1.52
N ASP A 113 -2.18 -4.27 -2.17
CA ASP A 113 -2.06 -4.31 -3.64
C ASP A 113 -3.41 -4.47 -4.34
N GLN A 114 -4.36 -5.17 -3.71
CA GLN A 114 -5.71 -5.31 -4.23
C GLN A 114 -6.51 -4.01 -4.06
N LYS A 115 -6.32 -3.29 -2.95
CA LYS A 115 -6.90 -1.96 -2.72
C LYS A 115 -6.39 -0.96 -3.76
N THR A 116 -5.07 -0.84 -3.95
CA THR A 116 -4.47 0.11 -4.90
C THR A 116 -4.84 -0.22 -6.35
N LYS A 117 -4.88 -1.52 -6.71
CA LYS A 117 -5.35 -1.95 -8.04
C LYS A 117 -6.80 -1.57 -8.30
N PHE A 118 -7.68 -1.69 -7.30
CA PHE A 118 -9.07 -1.27 -7.42
C PHE A 118 -9.19 0.25 -7.57
N LEU A 119 -8.51 1.04 -6.74
CA LEU A 119 -8.55 2.50 -6.84
C LEU A 119 -7.99 3.02 -8.17
N ARG A 120 -6.96 2.37 -8.71
CA ARG A 120 -6.44 2.64 -10.05
C ARG A 120 -7.49 2.35 -11.14
N GLN A 121 -8.20 1.23 -11.05
CA GLN A 121 -9.30 0.93 -11.99
C GLN A 121 -10.45 1.93 -11.90
N ARG A 122 -10.69 2.51 -10.71
CA ARG A 122 -11.69 3.58 -10.50
C ARG A 122 -11.18 4.97 -10.88
N GLY A 123 -9.92 5.11 -11.33
CA GLY A 123 -9.33 6.39 -11.70
C GLY A 123 -9.02 7.31 -10.51
N VAL A 124 -9.03 6.76 -9.28
CA VAL A 124 -8.70 7.50 -8.06
C VAL A 124 -7.18 7.62 -7.88
N LEU A 125 -6.45 6.56 -8.23
CA LEU A 125 -5.00 6.55 -8.29
C LEU A 125 -4.52 6.52 -9.73
N THR A 126 -3.45 7.24 -10.03
CA THR A 126 -2.73 7.08 -11.30
C THR A 126 -1.84 5.84 -11.27
N ASP A 127 -1.37 5.40 -12.45
CA ASP A 127 -0.36 4.33 -12.54
C ASP A 127 0.90 4.67 -11.74
N HIS A 128 1.37 5.92 -11.89
CA HIS A 128 2.54 6.40 -11.16
C HIS A 128 2.38 6.35 -9.64
N GLU A 129 1.26 6.81 -9.09
CA GLU A 129 0.98 6.78 -7.65
C GLU A 129 0.93 5.35 -7.10
N ARG A 130 0.36 4.43 -7.86
CA ARG A 130 0.36 3.01 -7.50
C ARG A 130 1.78 2.46 -7.48
N ASP A 131 2.59 2.75 -8.50
CA ASP A 131 3.99 2.29 -8.56
C ASP A 131 4.81 2.86 -7.40
N VAL A 132 4.56 4.13 -7.03
CA VAL A 132 5.19 4.78 -5.86
C VAL A 132 4.76 4.10 -4.56
N LEU A 133 3.45 3.83 -4.37
CA LEU A 133 2.93 3.13 -3.20
C LEU A 133 3.55 1.73 -3.05
N ASP A 134 3.53 0.95 -4.13
CA ASP A 134 4.09 -0.41 -4.15
C ASP A 134 5.58 -0.36 -3.79
N ARG A 135 6.32 0.60 -4.36
CA ARG A 135 7.75 0.74 -4.12
C ARG A 135 8.09 1.22 -2.70
N LEU A 136 7.33 2.16 -2.16
CA LEU A 136 7.48 2.62 -0.79
C LEU A 136 7.22 1.48 0.19
N HIS A 137 6.18 0.68 -0.05
CA HIS A 137 5.85 -0.49 0.76
C HIS A 137 6.97 -1.55 0.75
N GLU A 138 7.58 -1.81 -0.42
CA GLU A 138 8.79 -2.65 -0.53
C GLU A 138 9.96 -2.10 0.30
N TYR A 139 10.22 -0.79 0.20
CA TYR A 139 11.29 -0.14 0.98
C TYR A 139 11.03 -0.23 2.49
N ARG A 140 9.78 -0.06 2.92
CA ARG A 140 9.37 -0.24 4.31
C ARG A 140 9.65 -1.67 4.77
N ASN A 141 9.23 -2.68 4.00
CA ASN A 141 9.46 -4.08 4.35
C ASN A 141 10.97 -4.39 4.46
N ALA A 142 11.78 -3.89 3.53
CA ALA A 142 13.24 -4.00 3.60
C ALA A 142 13.81 -3.33 4.87
N ALA A 143 13.32 -2.15 5.25
CA ALA A 143 13.76 -1.45 6.45
C ALA A 143 13.44 -2.24 7.74
N TYR A 144 12.28 -2.90 7.81
CA TYR A 144 11.87 -3.73 8.95
C TYR A 144 12.68 -5.03 9.06
N HIS A 145 13.01 -5.66 7.94
CA HIS A 145 13.79 -6.89 7.92
C HIS A 145 15.30 -6.68 8.13
N ARG A 146 15.73 -5.48 8.52
CA ARG A 146 17.13 -5.07 8.70
C ARG A 146 17.97 -5.26 7.44
N ASP A 147 17.38 -5.07 6.27
CA ASP A 147 18.16 -4.98 5.05
C ASP A 147 19.00 -3.70 5.04
N THR A 148 19.99 -3.69 4.14
CA THR A 148 21.06 -2.71 3.90
C THR A 148 20.60 -1.32 3.46
N LEU A 149 19.49 -0.79 4.00
CA LEU A 149 19.09 0.58 3.75
C LEU A 149 19.97 1.54 4.57
N GLU A 150 20.58 2.50 3.87
CA GLU A 150 21.38 3.56 4.46
C GLU A 150 20.49 4.42 5.38
N PRO A 151 20.95 4.84 6.57
CA PRO A 151 20.14 5.61 7.52
C PRO A 151 19.45 6.84 6.90
N ASP A 152 20.19 7.62 6.10
CA ASP A 152 19.67 8.82 5.43
C ASP A 152 18.50 8.52 4.47
N LEU A 153 18.47 7.30 3.90
CA LEU A 153 17.40 6.87 3.02
C LEU A 153 16.11 6.55 3.79
N ILE A 154 16.21 6.13 5.05
CA ILE A 154 15.04 5.85 5.89
C ILE A 154 14.34 7.17 6.22
N ALA A 155 15.09 8.21 6.59
CA ALA A 155 14.55 9.55 6.82
C ALA A 155 13.86 10.10 5.55
N ASP A 156 14.47 9.93 4.38
CA ASP A 156 13.88 10.32 3.10
C ASP A 156 12.59 9.54 2.76
N LEU A 157 12.55 8.25 3.07
CA LEU A 157 11.35 7.43 2.91
C LEU A 157 10.21 7.94 3.79
N VAL A 158 10.49 8.27 5.06
CA VAL A 158 9.50 8.86 5.98
C VAL A 158 8.94 10.16 5.40
N LEU A 159 9.79 11.04 4.87
CA LEU A 159 9.35 12.28 4.22
C LEU A 159 8.49 12.02 2.98
N ALA A 160 8.91 11.09 2.10
CA ALA A 160 8.15 10.72 0.91
C ALA A 160 6.76 10.16 1.26
N TYR A 161 6.69 9.31 2.29
CA TYR A 161 5.43 8.79 2.81
C TYR A 161 4.52 9.92 3.36
N ARG A 162 5.08 10.92 4.08
CA ARG A 162 4.29 12.07 4.60
C ARG A 162 3.66 12.87 3.46
N VAL A 163 4.43 13.16 2.41
CA VAL A 163 3.93 13.88 1.23
C VAL A 163 2.81 13.10 0.56
N LEU A 164 3.00 11.79 0.37
CA LEU A 164 2.01 10.94 -0.24
C LEU A 164 0.72 10.85 0.60
N ALA A 165 0.86 10.72 1.93
CA ALA A 165 -0.28 10.73 2.84
C ALA A 165 -1.05 12.06 2.78
N ASP A 166 -0.36 13.21 2.71
CA ASP A 166 -1.02 14.52 2.55
C ASP A 166 -1.78 14.61 1.22
N GLU A 167 -1.16 14.17 0.12
CA GLU A 167 -1.76 14.19 -1.20
C GLU A 167 -3.02 13.30 -1.25
N LEU A 168 -2.94 12.08 -0.72
CA LEU A 168 -4.08 11.17 -0.65
C LEU A 168 -5.21 11.75 0.23
N LEU A 169 -4.88 12.32 1.39
CA LEU A 169 -5.86 12.99 2.25
C LEU A 169 -6.49 14.22 1.60
N SER A 170 -5.76 14.93 0.74
CA SER A 170 -6.28 16.09 0.00
C SER A 170 -7.42 15.75 -0.94
N ARG A 171 -7.37 14.53 -1.51
CA ARG A 171 -8.34 14.04 -2.49
C ARG A 171 -9.46 13.24 -1.84
N HIS A 172 -9.27 12.80 -0.60
CA HIS A 172 -10.27 12.04 0.12
C HIS A 172 -11.53 12.90 0.30
N LYS A 173 -12.60 12.52 -0.39
CA LYS A 173 -13.93 13.11 -0.25
C LYS A 173 -14.71 12.24 0.70
N PRO A 174 -14.95 12.67 1.94
CA PRO A 174 -15.66 11.83 2.88
C PRO A 174 -17.15 11.89 2.54
N ILE A 175 -17.59 11.08 1.57
CA ILE A 175 -18.99 11.08 1.10
C ILE A 175 -19.92 10.50 2.19
N ALA A 176 -19.43 9.60 3.04
CA ALA A 176 -20.18 9.05 4.19
C ALA A 176 -20.29 10.04 5.38
N TRP A 177 -19.38 11.02 5.48
CA TRP A 177 -19.30 11.96 6.62
C TRP A 177 -20.54 12.82 6.79
N VAL A 178 -21.12 13.28 5.66
CA VAL A 178 -22.26 14.21 5.67
C VAL A 178 -23.55 13.50 6.07
N MET A 179 -23.62 12.18 5.90
CA MET A 179 -24.87 11.43 6.10
C MET A 179 -24.98 10.71 7.44
N ALA A 180 -23.91 10.56 8.22
CA ALA A 180 -23.88 9.63 9.35
C ALA A 180 -23.56 10.20 10.75
N SER A 181 -23.07 11.43 10.89
CA SER A 181 -22.70 11.93 12.23
C SER A 181 -23.81 12.74 12.89
N SER A 182 -24.47 12.14 13.89
CA SER A 182 -25.35 12.81 14.85
C SER A 182 -24.61 13.26 16.12
N ASP A 183 -23.29 13.04 16.20
CA ASP A 183 -22.50 13.26 17.42
C ASP A 183 -21.81 14.64 17.41
N PRO A 184 -22.04 15.50 18.42
CA PRO A 184 -21.46 16.85 18.51
C PRO A 184 -20.00 16.91 18.96
N ALA A 185 -19.31 15.78 19.20
CA ALA A 185 -17.90 15.80 19.59
C ALA A 185 -17.00 16.47 18.52
N PRO A 186 -15.93 17.19 18.90
CA PRO A 186 -15.00 17.78 17.94
C PRO A 186 -14.24 16.67 17.20
N ILE A 187 -14.67 16.38 15.97
CA ILE A 187 -14.06 15.39 15.10
C ILE A 187 -12.88 16.02 14.36
N VAL A 188 -11.73 15.36 14.36
CA VAL A 188 -10.60 15.75 13.52
C VAL A 188 -10.98 15.53 12.04
N THR A 189 -11.02 16.62 11.29
CA THR A 189 -11.31 16.61 9.85
C THR A 189 -10.08 16.19 9.03
N PRO A 190 -10.25 15.63 7.82
CA PRO A 190 -9.13 15.37 6.91
C PRO A 190 -8.24 16.61 6.70
N HIS A 191 -8.84 17.80 6.61
CA HIS A 191 -8.11 19.06 6.45
C HIS A 191 -7.23 19.40 7.67
N GLN A 192 -7.66 19.05 8.89
CA GLN A 192 -6.84 19.22 10.09
C GLN A 192 -5.67 18.23 10.13
N LEU A 193 -5.84 17.00 9.59
CA LEU A 193 -4.76 16.02 9.49
C LEU A 193 -3.70 16.44 8.47
N ARG A 194 -4.12 16.99 7.34
CA ARG A 194 -3.22 17.59 6.35
C ARG A 194 -2.31 18.65 6.96
N GLY A 195 -2.89 19.57 7.74
CA GLY A 195 -2.12 20.58 8.46
C GLY A 195 -1.04 19.97 9.35
N ARG A 196 -1.34 18.85 10.02
CA ARG A 196 -0.37 18.13 10.87
C ARG A 196 0.71 17.39 10.08
N LEU A 197 0.37 16.87 8.91
CA LEU A 197 1.33 16.18 8.03
C LEU A 197 2.33 17.16 7.40
N ALA A 198 1.88 18.35 7.02
CA ALA A 198 2.70 19.40 6.41
C ALA A 198 3.50 20.23 7.43
N GLU A 199 3.12 20.23 8.72
CA GLU A 199 3.80 21.01 9.76
C GLU A 199 5.25 20.54 9.98
N GLY A 200 6.18 21.51 9.97
CA GLY A 200 7.61 21.28 10.20
C GLY A 200 8.34 20.58 9.05
N VAL A 201 7.69 20.42 7.89
CA VAL A 201 8.27 19.76 6.72
C VAL A 201 8.93 20.79 5.81
N ASP A 202 10.26 20.87 5.84
CA ASP A 202 11.05 21.54 4.81
C ASP A 202 11.67 20.46 3.91
N ILE A 203 11.20 20.36 2.67
CA ILE A 203 11.63 19.30 1.74
C ILE A 203 12.62 19.86 0.73
N ASP A 204 13.88 19.52 0.91
CA ASP A 204 14.84 19.59 -0.19
C ASP A 204 14.65 18.39 -1.13
N LEU A 205 13.65 18.52 -2.01
CA LEU A 205 13.33 17.51 -3.03
C LEU A 205 14.54 17.17 -3.91
N THR A 206 15.45 18.13 -4.12
CA THR A 206 16.63 17.92 -4.96
C THR A 206 17.62 16.99 -4.26
N SER A 207 17.92 17.26 -2.98
CA SER A 207 18.79 16.39 -2.19
C SER A 207 18.19 15.02 -1.96
N MET A 208 16.89 14.94 -1.70
CA MET A 208 16.17 13.68 -1.53
C MET A 208 16.21 12.84 -2.81
N ALA A 209 15.87 13.43 -3.97
CA ALA A 209 15.92 12.74 -5.26
C ALA A 209 17.33 12.23 -5.58
N ARG A 210 18.38 13.02 -5.28
CA ARG A 210 19.77 12.61 -5.44
C ARG A 210 20.12 11.39 -4.57
N ARG A 211 19.73 11.38 -3.29
CA ARG A 211 20.02 10.24 -2.40
C ARG A 211 19.30 8.97 -2.85
N PHE A 212 18.03 9.07 -3.28
CA PHE A 212 17.32 7.93 -3.89
C PHE A 212 18.02 7.43 -5.16
N HIS A 213 18.47 8.34 -6.03
CA HIS A 213 19.21 8.00 -7.24
C HIS A 213 20.53 7.29 -6.92
N ASP A 214 21.33 7.84 -6.01
CA ASP A 214 22.60 7.27 -5.59
C ASP A 214 22.42 5.87 -5.00
N HIS A 215 21.40 5.68 -4.17
CA HIS A 215 21.06 4.37 -3.64
C HIS A 215 20.63 3.37 -4.74
N ALA A 216 19.79 3.80 -5.69
CA ALA A 216 19.40 2.96 -6.80
C ALA A 216 20.61 2.55 -7.67
N ALA A 217 21.51 3.49 -7.95
CA ALA A 217 22.75 3.23 -8.68
C ALA A 217 23.65 2.21 -7.94
N LYS A 218 23.82 2.36 -6.62
CA LYS A 218 24.55 1.39 -5.79
C LYS A 218 23.95 -0.01 -5.88
N ARG A 219 22.62 -0.14 -5.83
CA ARG A 219 21.94 -1.44 -5.95
C ARG A 219 22.13 -2.07 -7.33
N VAL A 220 21.99 -1.30 -8.41
CA VAL A 220 22.21 -1.78 -9.78
C VAL A 220 23.66 -2.26 -9.94
N GLN A 221 24.63 -1.50 -9.42
CA GLN A 221 26.03 -1.88 -9.47
C GLN A 221 26.31 -3.18 -8.71
N ALA A 222 25.72 -3.35 -7.52
CA ALA A 222 25.85 -4.57 -6.72
C ALA A 222 25.29 -5.79 -7.47
N VAL A 223 24.11 -5.66 -8.08
CA VAL A 223 23.51 -6.73 -8.91
C VAL A 223 24.39 -7.04 -10.12
N SER A 224 24.87 -6.03 -10.84
CA SER A 224 25.77 -6.22 -12.00
C SER A 224 27.04 -6.96 -11.60
N THR A 225 27.61 -6.66 -10.43
CA THR A 225 28.81 -7.30 -9.90
C THR A 225 28.54 -8.76 -9.51
N ALA A 226 27.39 -9.03 -8.89
CA ALA A 226 26.97 -10.38 -8.55
C ALA A 226 26.75 -11.24 -9.81
N VAL A 227 26.11 -10.69 -10.84
CA VAL A 227 25.91 -11.36 -12.13
C VAL A 227 27.25 -11.66 -12.80
N ALA A 228 28.17 -10.71 -12.84
CA ALA A 228 29.50 -10.92 -13.41
C ALA A 228 30.27 -12.03 -12.67
N THR A 229 30.23 -12.02 -11.33
CA THR A 229 30.83 -13.08 -10.50
C THR A 229 30.21 -14.44 -10.80
N ALA A 230 28.88 -14.53 -10.90
CA ALA A 230 28.18 -15.77 -11.22
C ALA A 230 28.56 -16.30 -12.61
N GLN A 231 28.66 -15.43 -13.62
CA GLN A 231 29.10 -15.79 -14.97
C GLN A 231 30.54 -16.31 -14.98
N GLN A 232 31.46 -15.69 -14.22
CA GLN A 232 32.84 -16.17 -14.08
C GLN A 232 32.89 -17.57 -13.45
N LEU A 233 32.11 -17.82 -12.39
CA LEU A 233 32.03 -19.11 -11.72
C LEU A 233 31.42 -20.22 -12.59
N LEU A 234 30.46 -19.87 -13.45
CA LEU A 234 29.85 -20.82 -14.39
C LEU A 234 30.76 -21.09 -15.60
N GLY A 235 31.45 -20.07 -16.12
CA GLY A 235 32.38 -20.20 -17.24
C GLY A 235 33.64 -20.99 -16.87
N SER A 236 34.16 -20.84 -15.65
CA SER A 236 35.33 -21.58 -15.16
C SER A 236 35.07 -23.08 -14.94
N LYS A 237 33.80 -23.49 -14.75
CA LYS A 237 33.41 -24.91 -14.69
C LYS A 237 33.39 -25.60 -16.05
N SER A 238 33.24 -24.87 -17.16
CA SER A 238 33.18 -25.50 -18.51
C SER A 238 34.57 -25.83 -19.08
N SER A 239 35.65 -25.33 -18.47
CA SER A 239 37.03 -25.52 -18.93
C SER A 239 37.83 -26.54 -18.08
N GLY A 240 37.20 -27.19 -17.10
CA GLY A 240 37.87 -28.05 -16.13
C GLY A 240 37.50 -29.55 -16.16
N GLU A 241 36.66 -30.01 -17.08
CA GLU A 241 36.17 -31.40 -17.09
C GLU A 241 36.61 -32.18 -18.34
N THR A 242 37.93 -32.27 -18.53
CA THR A 242 38.55 -33.39 -19.27
C THR A 242 39.87 -33.77 -18.60
N ALA A 243 39.81 -34.53 -17.49
CA ALA A 243 40.92 -35.39 -17.08
C ALA A 243 40.55 -36.35 -15.93
N VAL A 244 40.48 -37.63 -16.31
CA VAL A 244 40.85 -38.82 -15.53
C VAL A 244 39.82 -39.36 -14.52
N ALA A 245 39.17 -40.45 -14.92
CA ALA A 245 38.50 -41.39 -14.04
C ALA A 245 39.47 -41.98 -13.00
N PRO A 246 39.17 -41.91 -11.69
CA PRO A 246 39.88 -42.72 -10.71
C PRO A 246 39.25 -44.11 -10.62
N ARG A 247 40.13 -45.11 -10.66
CA ARG A 247 39.84 -46.54 -10.50
C ARG A 247 39.00 -46.82 -9.25
N MET A 248 38.04 -47.72 -9.41
CA MET A 248 37.38 -48.45 -8.32
C MET A 248 38.40 -48.89 -7.27
N THR A 249 38.25 -48.40 -6.05
CA THR A 249 38.79 -49.08 -4.87
C THR A 249 37.68 -49.18 -3.85
N THR A 250 37.17 -50.40 -3.71
CA THR A 250 36.25 -50.86 -2.68
C THR A 250 36.67 -50.40 -1.29
N TRP A 251 35.75 -49.78 -0.54
CA TRP A 251 35.85 -49.67 0.92
C TRP A 251 34.66 -50.34 1.58
N ARG A 252 35.01 -51.18 2.56
CA ARG A 252 34.16 -52.08 3.34
C ARG A 252 33.29 -51.30 4.33
N VAL A 253 32.13 -51.87 4.58
CA VAL A 253 31.23 -51.60 5.71
C VAL A 253 31.93 -51.96 7.02
N CYS A 254 31.94 -51.01 7.96
CA CYS A 254 31.81 -51.22 9.40
C CYS A 254 30.92 -50.11 9.95
#